data_AF-A0A7I8VP23-F1
#
_entry.id   AF-A0A7I8VP23-F1
#
_cell.length_a   1.000
_cell.length_b   1.000
_cell.length_c   1.000
_cell.angle_alpha   90.00
_cell.angle_beta   90.00
_cell.angle_gamma   90.00
#
_symmetry.space_group_name_H-M   'P 1'
#
loop_
_entity.id
_entity.type
_entity.pdbx_description
1 polymer ?
#
loop_
_entity_poly.entity_id
_entity_poly.type
_entity_poly.pdbx_seq_one_letter_code
_entity_poly.pdbx_strand_id
1 'polypeptide(L)'
;MADEKIEDEECLRKGTKVSVRCRDGREKTGEVVAFDPQNQILVLRRKAHSGKQHLFDIDMINMQFLESVSVVEEAKGDFDLTIDFAGKDEIDKRIQRNVEYKRTESRYVGLDVTPVGQNLCNYIRKTLEDVSWQEKSLLVFNGVKISPPYGPENVGIIPTKAAATSKGNDHALSHVRKIVEKFHKEKIC
;
A
#
# COMPACT_ATOMS: atom_id res chain seq x y z
N MET A 1 16.71 18.12 18.07
CA MET A 1 16.01 18.22 19.36
C MET A 1 15.63 16.81 19.73
N ALA A 2 16.10 16.33 20.88
CA ALA A 2 16.03 14.92 21.25
C ALA A 2 14.56 14.48 21.36
N ASP A 3 14.24 13.37 20.70
CA ASP A 3 13.03 12.60 20.96
C ASP A 3 13.19 11.95 22.34
N GLU A 4 12.72 12.64 23.38
CA GLU A 4 12.48 12.04 24.69
C GLU A 4 11.28 11.10 24.49
N LYS A 5 11.57 9.87 24.05
CA LYS A 5 10.59 8.79 24.04
C LYS A 5 10.05 8.67 25.45
N ILE A 6 8.75 8.50 25.59
CA ILE A 6 8.10 8.17 26.87
C ILE A 6 8.87 6.98 27.46
N GLU A 7 9.71 7.22 28.47
CA GLU A 7 10.77 6.29 28.89
C GLU A 7 10.22 5.09 29.68
N ASP A 8 8.99 5.16 30.18
CA ASP A 8 8.35 4.09 30.93
C ASP A 8 7.10 3.56 30.22
N GLU A 9 7.26 2.50 29.41
CA GLU A 9 6.12 1.71 28.89
C GLU A 9 5.23 1.15 30.03
N GLU A 10 5.77 1.08 31.25
CA GLU A 10 5.05 0.65 32.45
C GLU A 10 3.85 1.56 32.77
N CYS A 11 3.93 2.87 32.48
CA CYS A 11 2.80 3.79 32.69
C CYS A 11 1.63 3.54 31.72
N LEU A 12 1.88 2.82 30.61
CA LEU A 12 0.89 2.48 29.59
C LEU A 12 0.27 1.09 29.79
N ARG A 13 0.47 0.47 30.97
CA ARG A 13 -0.19 -0.79 31.31
C ARG A 13 -1.71 -0.66 31.16
N LYS A 14 -2.35 -1.63 30.49
CA LYS A 14 -3.81 -1.67 30.35
C LYS A 14 -4.50 -1.60 31.71
N GLY A 15 -5.59 -0.86 31.79
CA GLY A 15 -6.33 -0.60 33.04
C GLY A 15 -5.77 0.54 33.88
N THR A 16 -4.56 1.03 33.59
CA THR A 16 -4.00 2.22 34.24
C THR A 16 -4.73 3.45 33.74
N LYS A 17 -5.10 4.34 34.66
CA LYS A 17 -5.62 5.65 34.31
C LYS A 17 -4.46 6.62 34.18
N VAL A 18 -4.34 7.24 33.01
CA VAL A 18 -3.26 8.18 32.69
C VAL A 18 -3.84 9.54 32.32
N SER A 19 -3.06 10.58 32.57
CA SER A 19 -3.24 11.90 31.98
C SER A 19 -2.15 12.12 30.94
N VAL A 20 -2.55 12.51 29.74
CA VAL A 20 -1.65 12.73 28.62
C VAL A 20 -1.74 14.17 28.18
N ARG A 21 -0.57 14.79 27.95
CA ARG A 21 -0.44 16.13 27.40
C ARG A 21 0.07 16.03 25.97
N CYS A 22 -0.63 16.66 25.05
CA CYS A 22 -0.20 16.82 23.67
C CYS A 22 0.68 18.07 23.54
N ARG A 23 1.59 18.07 22.56
CA ARG A 23 2.48 19.22 22.26
C ARG A 23 1.75 20.50 21.85
N ASP A 24 0.46 20.42 21.55
CA ASP A 24 -0.41 21.56 21.28
C ASP A 24 -1.12 22.11 22.53
N GLY A 25 -0.75 21.61 23.72
CA GLY A 25 -1.29 22.02 25.01
C GLY A 25 -2.61 21.34 25.40
N ARG A 26 -3.19 20.48 24.54
CA ARG A 26 -4.40 19.73 24.91
C ARG A 26 -4.06 18.63 25.91
N GLU A 27 -4.90 18.46 26.92
CA GLU A 27 -4.75 17.43 27.93
C GLU A 27 -5.95 16.47 27.90
N LYS A 28 -5.69 15.17 28.00
CA LYS A 28 -6.72 14.13 28.04
C LYS A 28 -6.43 13.14 29.16
N THR A 29 -7.46 12.75 29.91
CA THR A 29 -7.31 11.80 31.01
C THR A 29 -8.24 10.61 30.82
N GLY A 30 -7.71 9.40 30.75
CA GLY A 30 -8.49 8.19 30.50
C GLY A 30 -7.77 6.92 30.92
N GLU A 31 -8.48 5.81 30.83
CA GLU A 31 -7.96 4.48 31.13
C GLU A 31 -7.33 3.87 29.88
N VAL A 32 -6.12 3.33 29.99
CA VAL A 32 -5.43 2.69 28.87
C VAL A 32 -6.11 1.37 28.51
N VAL A 33 -6.61 1.26 27.27
CA VAL A 33 -7.24 0.03 26.75
C VAL A 33 -6.25 -0.76 25.90
N ALA A 34 -5.46 -0.06 25.10
CA ALA A 34 -4.46 -0.64 24.24
C ALA A 34 -3.38 0.41 23.94
N PHE A 35 -2.19 -0.08 23.64
CA PHE A 35 -1.13 0.73 23.06
C PHE A 35 -0.40 -0.12 22.03
N ASP A 36 0.06 0.52 20.96
CA ASP A 36 0.88 -0.09 19.91
C ASP A 36 2.18 0.72 19.81
N PRO A 37 3.28 0.21 20.38
CA PRO A 37 4.59 0.86 20.30
C PRO A 37 5.10 0.98 18.86
N GLN A 38 4.77 0.04 17.97
CA GLN A 38 5.27 0.04 16.60
C GLN A 38 4.63 1.16 15.79
N ASN A 39 3.29 1.28 15.87
CA ASN A 39 2.54 2.29 15.14
C ASN A 39 2.38 3.62 15.92
N GLN A 40 2.94 3.69 17.13
CA GLN A 40 2.88 4.86 18.00
C GLN A 40 1.43 5.28 18.28
N ILE A 41 0.56 4.33 18.65
CA ILE A 41 -0.85 4.60 18.96
C ILE A 41 -1.14 4.26 20.43
N LEU A 42 -1.76 5.19 21.14
CA LEU A 42 -2.33 5.00 22.47
C LEU A 42 -3.85 5.08 22.40
N VAL A 43 -4.54 4.11 23.00
CA VAL A 43 -6.01 4.05 23.04
C VAL A 43 -6.49 4.25 24.46
N LEU A 44 -7.21 5.33 24.71
CA LEU A 44 -7.79 5.67 26.01
C LEU A 44 -9.31 5.49 25.99
N ARG A 45 -9.85 4.94 27.08
CA ARG A 45 -11.27 4.88 27.39
C ARG A 45 -11.63 5.96 28.40
N ARG A 46 -12.68 6.72 28.11
CA ARG A 46 -13.24 7.74 29.01
C ARG A 46 -14.75 7.58 29.13
N LYS A 47 -15.32 8.15 30.18
CA LYS A 47 -16.79 8.23 30.32
C LYS A 47 -17.36 8.98 29.13
N ALA A 48 -18.47 8.48 28.58
CA ALA A 48 -19.08 9.12 27.43
C ALA A 48 -19.45 10.57 27.71
N HIS A 49 -19.14 11.46 26.76
CA HIS A 49 -19.51 12.87 26.82
C HIS A 49 -21.03 13.06 26.90
N SER A 50 -21.79 12.09 26.40
CA SER A 50 -23.26 12.03 26.52
C SER A 50 -23.78 11.86 27.95
N GLY A 51 -22.92 11.54 28.92
CA GLY A 51 -23.30 11.27 30.32
C GLY A 51 -23.94 9.90 30.56
N LYS A 52 -24.22 9.12 29.51
CA LYS A 52 -24.77 7.77 29.62
C LYS A 52 -23.75 6.83 30.25
N GLN A 53 -24.09 6.27 31.42
CA GLN A 53 -23.17 5.47 32.23
C GLN A 53 -22.71 4.16 31.58
N HIS A 54 -23.45 3.63 30.61
CA HIS A 54 -23.14 2.39 29.90
C HIS A 54 -22.33 2.61 28.62
N LEU A 55 -22.01 3.87 28.28
CA LEU A 55 -21.23 4.21 27.09
C LEU A 55 -19.87 4.78 27.50
N PHE A 56 -18.91 4.59 26.60
CA PHE A 56 -17.57 5.11 26.73
C PHE A 56 -17.14 5.78 25.43
N ASP A 57 -16.38 6.87 25.57
CA ASP A 57 -15.69 7.47 24.45
C ASP A 57 -14.29 6.86 24.35
N ILE A 58 -13.89 6.51 23.13
CA ILE A 58 -12.57 5.95 22.82
C ILE A 58 -11.75 7.01 22.09
N ASP A 59 -10.63 7.40 22.68
CA ASP A 59 -9.65 8.29 22.08
C ASP A 59 -8.49 7.46 21.55
N MET A 60 -8.24 7.53 20.24
CA MET A 60 -7.01 7.02 19.62
C MET A 60 -6.05 8.19 19.42
N ILE A 61 -4.88 8.11 20.04
CA ILE A 61 -3.90 9.20 20.14
C ILE A 61 -2.61 8.73 19.50
N ASN A 62 -2.11 9.49 18.52
CA ASN A 62 -0.77 9.27 17.99
C ASN A 62 0.25 9.77 19.04
N MET A 63 1.05 8.84 19.56
CA MET A 63 2.04 9.08 20.61
C MET A 63 3.14 10.04 20.19
N GLN A 64 3.38 10.25 18.89
CA GLN A 64 4.33 11.25 18.40
C GLN A 64 3.93 12.69 18.75
N PHE A 65 2.65 12.93 19.01
CA PHE A 65 2.15 14.24 19.43
C PHE A 65 2.04 14.37 20.94
N LEU A 66 2.39 13.33 21.70
CA LEU A 66 2.47 13.43 23.15
C LEU A 66 3.74 14.21 23.53
N GLU A 67 3.56 15.06 24.53
CA GLU A 67 4.60 15.76 25.26
C GLU A 67 4.92 14.99 26.53
N SER A 68 3.90 14.55 27.27
CA SER A 68 4.10 13.79 28.51
C SER A 68 2.93 12.86 28.82
N VAL A 69 3.22 11.80 29.58
CA VAL A 69 2.23 10.88 30.15
C VAL A 69 2.48 10.78 31.65
N SER A 70 1.41 10.88 32.46
CA SER A 70 1.47 10.73 33.91
C SER A 70 0.41 9.74 34.40
N VAL A 71 0.79 8.90 35.37
CA VAL A 71 -0.13 7.95 35.99
C VAL A 71 -1.02 8.68 37.00
N VAL A 72 -2.33 8.53 36.85
CA VAL A 72 -3.35 9.08 37.75
C VAL A 72 -3.86 8.01 38.71
N GLU A 73 -4.05 6.78 38.22
CA GLU A 73 -4.47 5.62 39.02
C GLU A 73 -3.85 4.37 38.40
N GLU A 74 -3.16 3.55 39.22
CA GLU A 74 -2.60 2.29 38.75
C GLU A 74 -3.70 1.25 38.46
N ALA A 75 -3.41 0.39 37.48
CA ALA A 75 -4.28 -0.74 37.15
C ALA A 75 -4.49 -1.64 38.37
N LYS A 76 -5.76 -1.96 38.66
CA LYS A 76 -6.14 -2.93 39.70
C LYS A 76 -6.40 -4.29 39.06
N GLY A 77 -5.57 -5.28 39.40
CA GLY A 77 -5.70 -6.66 38.93
C GLY A 77 -4.80 -7.00 37.74
N ASP A 78 -4.67 -8.30 37.46
CA ASP A 78 -4.02 -8.78 36.24
C ASP A 78 -4.99 -8.71 35.07
N PHE A 79 -4.65 -7.88 34.09
CA PHE A 79 -5.35 -7.85 32.81
C PHE A 79 -4.75 -8.94 31.93
N ASP A 80 -5.58 -9.85 31.44
CA ASP A 80 -5.15 -10.82 30.45
C ASP A 80 -4.76 -10.08 29.16
N LEU A 81 -3.44 -10.00 28.92
CA LEU A 81 -2.86 -9.23 27.83
C LEU A 81 -2.91 -9.98 26.49
N THR A 82 -3.24 -11.27 26.50
CA THR A 82 -3.32 -12.11 25.31
C THR A 82 -4.59 -11.80 24.53
N ILE A 83 -4.48 -10.82 23.63
CA ILE A 83 -5.32 -10.88 22.43
C ILE A 83 -4.75 -12.05 21.63
N ASP A 84 -5.47 -13.18 21.64
CA ASP A 84 -5.16 -14.33 20.81
C ASP A 84 -5.35 -13.92 19.34
N PHE A 85 -4.29 -13.34 18.76
CA PHE A 85 -4.25 -12.95 17.35
C PHE A 85 -4.10 -14.22 16.49
N ALA A 86 -5.10 -15.10 16.56
CA ALA A 86 -5.24 -16.19 15.63
C ALA A 86 -5.29 -15.61 14.20
N GLY A 87 -4.26 -15.91 13.40
CA GLY A 87 -4.17 -15.48 12.00
C GLY A 87 -3.18 -14.36 11.69
N LYS A 88 -2.26 -13.98 12.59
CA LYS A 88 -1.17 -13.02 12.26
C LYS A 88 -0.44 -13.39 10.96
N ASP A 89 -0.08 -14.66 10.80
CA ASP A 89 0.59 -15.14 9.59
C ASP A 89 -0.27 -15.01 8.32
N GLU A 90 -1.58 -15.16 8.43
CA GLU A 90 -2.50 -14.98 7.31
C GLU A 90 -2.60 -13.50 6.91
N ILE A 91 -2.66 -12.62 7.91
CA ILE A 91 -2.65 -11.17 7.73
C ILE A 91 -1.34 -10.75 7.06
N ASP A 92 -0.19 -11.22 7.53
CA ASP A 92 1.12 -10.90 6.97
C ASP A 92 1.25 -11.39 5.52
N LYS A 93 0.80 -12.61 5.23
CA LYS A 93 0.72 -13.13 3.85
C LYS A 93 -0.17 -12.26 2.96
N ARG A 94 -1.30 -11.78 3.47
CA ARG A 94 -2.20 -10.89 2.73
C ARG A 94 -1.56 -9.54 2.47
N ILE A 95 -0.83 -8.98 3.44
CA ILE A 95 -0.07 -7.74 3.28
C ILE A 95 0.97 -7.90 2.18
N GLN A 96 1.81 -8.93 2.25
CA GLN A 96 2.84 -9.20 1.24
C GLN A 96 2.26 -9.36 -0.17
N ARG A 97 1.17 -10.12 -0.30
CA ARG A 97 0.47 -10.29 -1.58
C ARG A 97 -0.03 -8.97 -2.14
N ASN A 98 -0.63 -8.12 -1.31
CA ASN A 98 -1.14 -6.83 -1.73
C ASN A 98 -0.02 -5.87 -2.14
N VAL A 99 1.11 -5.88 -1.43
CA VAL A 99 2.29 -5.08 -1.78
C VAL A 99 2.83 -5.51 -3.14
N GLU A 100 3.03 -6.81 -3.37
CA GLU A 100 3.56 -7.31 -4.64
C GLU A 100 2.59 -7.06 -5.80
N TYR A 101 1.28 -7.23 -5.56
CA TYR A 101 0.24 -6.88 -6.53
C TYR A 101 0.31 -5.40 -6.92
N LYS A 102 0.38 -4.48 -5.95
CA LYS A 102 0.48 -3.03 -6.22
C LYS A 102 1.78 -2.65 -6.92
N ARG A 103 2.91 -3.26 -6.55
CA ARG A 103 4.20 -3.09 -7.22
C ARG A 103 4.16 -3.62 -8.66
N THR A 104 3.41 -4.67 -8.91
CA THR A 104 3.21 -5.21 -10.26
C THR A 104 2.33 -4.29 -11.08
N GLU A 105 1.22 -3.81 -10.52
CA GLU A 105 0.31 -2.90 -11.21
C GLU A 105 0.98 -1.59 -11.61
N SER A 106 1.90 -1.05 -10.80
CA SER A 106 2.62 0.18 -11.13
C SER A 106 3.53 0.03 -12.35
N ARG A 107 4.00 -1.20 -12.69
CA ARG A 107 4.81 -1.44 -13.89
C ARG A 107 4.04 -1.21 -15.20
N TYR A 108 2.71 -1.23 -15.15
CA TYR A 108 1.87 -0.99 -16.31
C TYR A 108 1.47 0.48 -16.47
N VAL A 109 1.84 1.35 -15.53
CA VAL A 109 1.61 2.80 -15.63
C VAL A 109 2.84 3.46 -16.28
N GLY A 110 2.65 4.02 -17.47
CA GLY A 110 3.73 4.68 -18.20
C GLY A 110 3.99 6.10 -17.69
N LEU A 111 5.25 6.53 -17.72
CA LEU A 111 5.65 7.90 -17.38
C LEU A 111 5.64 8.76 -18.65
N ASP A 112 4.92 9.90 -18.62
CA ASP A 112 4.78 10.83 -19.74
C ASP A 112 4.36 10.18 -21.07
N VAL A 113 3.48 9.18 -20.96
CA VAL A 113 2.91 8.45 -22.10
C VAL A 113 1.56 9.05 -22.50
N THR A 114 1.18 8.87 -23.76
CA THR A 114 -0.13 9.31 -24.24
C THR A 114 -1.25 8.42 -23.68
N PRO A 115 -2.50 8.93 -23.55
CA PRO A 115 -3.65 8.10 -23.15
C PRO A 115 -3.85 6.89 -24.06
N VAL A 116 -3.58 7.03 -25.37
CA VAL A 116 -3.64 5.93 -26.34
C VAL A 116 -2.63 4.84 -26.00
N GLY A 117 -1.38 5.21 -25.70
CA GLY A 117 -0.34 4.28 -25.28
C GLY A 117 -0.69 3.54 -23.99
N GLN A 118 -1.22 4.26 -22.99
CA GLN A 118 -1.68 3.67 -21.73
C GLN A 118 -2.86 2.72 -21.93
N ASN A 119 -3.82 3.07 -22.78
CA ASN A 119 -4.96 2.23 -23.13
C ASN A 119 -4.52 0.97 -23.89
N LEU A 120 -3.53 1.09 -24.78
CA LEU A 120 -2.96 -0.06 -25.48
C LEU A 120 -2.24 -1.00 -24.52
N CYS A 121 -1.43 -0.48 -23.59
CA CYS A 121 -0.80 -1.29 -22.53
C CYS A 121 -1.86 -2.06 -21.73
N ASN A 122 -2.92 -1.38 -21.30
CA ASN A 122 -4.05 -1.97 -20.58
C ASN A 122 -4.82 -3.01 -21.41
N TYR A 123 -4.84 -2.87 -22.74
CA TYR A 123 -5.46 -3.83 -23.65
C TYR A 123 -4.59 -5.08 -23.80
N ILE A 124 -3.30 -4.90 -24.10
CA ILE A 124 -2.34 -5.99 -24.28
C ILE A 124 -2.24 -6.83 -23.01
N ARG A 125 -2.17 -6.20 -21.82
CA ARG A 125 -2.03 -6.91 -20.54
C ARG A 125 -3.21 -7.84 -20.19
N LYS A 126 -4.38 -7.64 -20.83
CA LYS A 126 -5.53 -8.56 -20.67
C LYS A 126 -5.30 -9.90 -21.37
N THR A 127 -4.47 -9.90 -22.40
CA THR A 127 -4.19 -11.08 -23.23
C THR A 127 -2.79 -11.64 -23.02
N LEU A 128 -1.82 -10.80 -22.68
CA LEU A 128 -0.41 -11.14 -22.55
C LEU A 128 0.14 -10.56 -21.24
N GLU A 129 0.65 -11.41 -20.35
CA GLU A 129 1.21 -10.96 -19.06
C GLU A 129 2.58 -10.27 -19.21
N ASP A 130 3.33 -10.61 -20.26
CA ASP A 130 4.68 -10.07 -20.50
C ASP A 130 4.66 -8.79 -21.34
N VAL A 131 4.18 -7.71 -20.73
CA VAL A 131 4.23 -6.35 -21.26
C VAL A 131 4.79 -5.39 -20.23
N SER A 132 5.72 -4.53 -20.64
CA SER A 132 6.33 -3.51 -19.77
C SER A 132 6.58 -2.21 -20.52
N TRP A 133 6.71 -1.12 -19.77
CA TRP A 133 7.16 0.15 -20.32
C TRP A 133 8.69 0.19 -20.40
N GLN A 134 9.19 0.57 -21.58
CA GLN A 134 10.57 1.00 -21.79
C GLN A 134 10.53 2.45 -22.25
N GLU A 135 10.79 3.37 -21.33
CA GLU A 135 10.57 4.81 -21.54
C GLU A 135 9.11 5.06 -22.00
N LYS A 136 8.92 5.58 -23.21
CA LYS A 136 7.61 5.84 -23.83
C LYS A 136 7.14 4.71 -24.75
N SER A 137 7.88 3.62 -24.88
CA SER A 137 7.54 2.48 -25.72
C SER A 137 7.07 1.30 -24.89
N LEU A 138 6.24 0.44 -25.47
CA LEU A 138 5.88 -0.85 -24.87
C LEU A 138 6.84 -1.92 -25.35
N LEU A 139 7.33 -2.73 -24.41
CA LEU A 139 8.10 -3.93 -24.67
C LEU A 139 7.24 -5.14 -24.36
N VAL A 140 7.03 -5.98 -25.36
CA VAL A 140 6.23 -7.21 -25.29
C VAL A 140 7.14 -8.40 -25.54
N PHE A 141 7.06 -9.42 -24.67
CA PHE A 141 7.90 -10.64 -24.74
C PHE A 141 9.42 -10.39 -24.75
N ASN A 142 9.88 -9.22 -24.28
CA ASN A 142 11.27 -8.76 -24.39
C ASN A 142 11.88 -8.80 -25.81
N GLY A 143 11.05 -8.88 -26.85
CA GLY A 143 11.48 -9.03 -28.24
C GLY A 143 10.75 -8.10 -29.21
N VAL A 144 9.57 -7.59 -28.84
CA VAL A 144 8.75 -6.71 -29.70
C VAL A 144 8.57 -5.36 -29.01
N LYS A 145 8.92 -4.29 -29.72
CA LYS A 145 8.74 -2.91 -29.29
C LYS A 145 7.58 -2.26 -30.04
N ILE A 146 6.71 -1.57 -29.30
CA ILE A 146 5.65 -0.72 -29.86
C ILE A 146 6.00 0.72 -29.47
N SER A 147 6.32 1.54 -30.47
CA SER A 147 6.69 2.95 -30.25
C SER A 147 5.50 3.88 -30.52
N PRO A 148 5.48 5.09 -29.93
CA PRO A 148 4.56 6.14 -30.36
C PRO A 148 4.63 6.34 -31.89
N PRO A 149 3.50 6.64 -32.58
CA PRO A 149 2.13 6.85 -32.09
C PRO A 149 1.31 5.58 -31.77
N TYR A 150 1.95 4.43 -31.60
CA TYR A 150 1.34 3.15 -31.19
C TYR A 150 0.39 2.50 -32.21
N GLY A 151 0.63 2.74 -33.50
CA GLY A 151 -0.02 2.05 -34.61
C GLY A 151 0.59 0.67 -34.92
N PRO A 152 -0.10 -0.17 -35.71
CA PRO A 152 0.43 -1.47 -36.16
C PRO A 152 1.74 -1.37 -36.97
N GLU A 153 1.96 -0.24 -37.62
CA GLU A 153 3.18 0.13 -38.33
C GLU A 153 4.34 0.50 -37.39
N ASN A 154 4.05 0.84 -36.12
CA ASN A 154 5.06 1.17 -35.12
C ASN A 154 5.50 -0.03 -34.27
N VAL A 155 5.11 -1.24 -34.68
CA VAL A 155 5.50 -2.50 -34.05
C VAL A 155 6.73 -3.07 -34.76
N GLY A 156 7.83 -3.23 -34.03
CA GLY A 156 9.09 -3.75 -34.55
C GLY A 156 9.81 -4.68 -33.57
N ILE A 157 10.80 -5.44 -34.05
CA ILE A 157 11.62 -6.32 -33.22
C ILE A 157 12.78 -5.53 -32.62
N ILE A 158 13.10 -5.76 -31.34
CA ILE A 158 14.33 -5.21 -30.75
C ILE A 158 15.52 -6.11 -31.14
N PRO A 159 16.59 -5.57 -31.75
CA PRO A 159 17.81 -6.33 -31.97
C PRO A 159 18.52 -6.56 -30.62
N THR A 160 18.26 -7.70 -29.98
CA THR A 160 19.01 -8.15 -28.82
C THR A 160 20.10 -9.14 -29.24
N LYS A 161 21.21 -9.21 -28.49
CA LYS A 161 22.34 -10.13 -28.78
C LYS A 161 21.94 -11.62 -28.78
N ALA A 162 20.77 -11.96 -28.22
CA ALA A 162 20.20 -13.31 -28.18
C ALA A 162 19.23 -13.61 -29.34
N ALA A 163 18.88 -12.63 -30.18
CA ALA A 163 17.85 -12.72 -31.24
C ALA A 163 18.32 -13.43 -32.52
N ALA A 164 19.24 -14.38 -32.43
CA ALA A 164 19.80 -15.13 -33.57
C ALA A 164 18.92 -16.31 -34.03
N THR A 165 17.66 -16.40 -33.58
CA THR A 165 16.67 -17.39 -34.05
C THR A 165 15.48 -16.67 -34.69
N SER A 166 15.65 -16.37 -35.98
CA SER A 166 14.75 -15.57 -36.83
C SER A 166 13.27 -16.01 -36.83
N LYS A 167 12.95 -17.29 -36.58
CA LYS A 167 11.57 -17.80 -36.69
C LYS A 167 10.67 -17.48 -35.49
N GLY A 168 11.21 -17.36 -34.29
CA GLY A 168 10.41 -17.11 -33.07
C GLY A 168 9.92 -15.67 -32.96
N ASN A 169 10.78 -14.73 -33.34
CA ASN A 169 10.49 -13.30 -33.27
C ASN A 169 9.46 -12.85 -34.31
N ASP A 170 9.43 -13.49 -35.49
CA ASP A 170 8.44 -13.18 -36.54
C ASP A 170 7.01 -13.57 -36.12
N HIS A 171 6.84 -14.70 -35.44
CA HIS A 171 5.53 -15.11 -34.92
C HIS A 171 5.05 -14.16 -33.82
N ALA A 172 5.93 -13.81 -32.87
CA ALA A 172 5.62 -12.85 -31.82
C ALA A 172 5.26 -11.47 -32.40
N LEU A 173 6.02 -11.00 -33.39
CA LEU A 173 5.76 -9.74 -34.09
C LEU A 173 4.38 -9.74 -34.77
N SER A 174 4.06 -10.80 -35.52
CA SER A 174 2.77 -10.96 -36.18
C SER A 174 1.61 -11.00 -35.17
N HIS A 175 1.79 -11.71 -34.06
CA HIS A 175 0.79 -11.81 -33.01
C HIS A 175 0.54 -10.45 -32.33
N VAL A 176 1.61 -9.75 -31.93
CA VAL A 176 1.51 -8.42 -31.32
C VAL A 176 0.87 -7.41 -32.29
N ARG A 177 1.27 -7.42 -33.58
CA ARG A 177 0.66 -6.55 -34.59
C ARG A 177 -0.84 -6.76 -34.70
N LYS A 178 -1.31 -8.02 -34.72
CA LYS A 178 -2.75 -8.34 -34.73
C LYS A 178 -3.49 -7.82 -33.50
N ILE A 179 -2.86 -7.89 -32.32
CA ILE A 179 -3.45 -7.33 -31.08
C ILE A 179 -3.57 -5.82 -31.20
N VAL A 180 -2.55 -5.13 -31.70
CA VAL A 180 -2.59 -3.67 -31.92
C VAL A 180 -3.67 -3.31 -32.93
N GLU A 181 -3.76 -3.99 -34.07
CA GLU A 181 -4.83 -3.78 -35.06
C GLU A 181 -6.23 -3.96 -34.46
N LYS A 182 -6.40 -5.00 -33.63
CA LYS A 182 -7.68 -5.27 -32.94
C LYS A 182 -8.03 -4.15 -31.96
N PHE A 183 -7.06 -3.66 -31.18
CA PHE A 183 -7.25 -2.52 -30.28
C PHE A 183 -7.77 -1.28 -31.03
N HIS A 184 -7.14 -0.92 -32.16
CA HIS A 184 -7.54 0.24 -32.96
C HIS A 184 -8.95 0.06 -33.55
N LYS A 185 -9.32 -1.14 -34.00
CA LYS A 185 -10.67 -1.45 -34.50
C LYS A 185 -11.75 -1.38 -33.42
N GLU A 186 -11.44 -1.80 -32.19
CA GLU A 186 -12.44 -1.91 -31.10
C GLU A 186 -12.56 -0.65 -30.22
N LYS A 187 -11.53 0.20 -30.18
CA LYS A 187 -11.43 1.28 -29.18
C LYS A 187 -11.22 2.68 -29.75
N ILE A 188 -10.98 2.81 -31.06
CA ILE A 188 -10.77 4.12 -31.72
C ILE A 188 -11.85 4.40 -32.79
N CYS A 189 -12.78 3.45 -33.02
CA CYS A 189 -14.03 3.68 -33.74
C CYS A 189 -15.18 4.04 -32.80
#